data_AF-A0A4R6C311-F1
#
_entry.id   AF-A0A4R6C311-F1
#
_cell.length_a   1.000
_cell.length_b   1.000
_cell.length_c   1.000
_cell.angle_alpha   90.00
_cell.angle_beta   90.00
_cell.angle_gamma   90.00
#
_symmetry.space_group_name_H-M   'P 1'
#
loop_
_entity.id
_entity.type
_entity.pdbx_description
1 polymer ?
#
loop_
_entity_poly.entity_id
_entity_poly.type
_entity_poly.pdbx_seq_one_letter_code
_entity_poly.pdbx_strand_id
1 'polypeptide(L)'
;MSLIKEFKEFAIKGNVLELAVAVVIGAAFGKIVTALVESVIMPIIALVFGGKTDFASDWAYMGIKYGVFIQSIIDFLIVAISIFLFVKVFNKLTRAQPKEETIEANTALLTEIRDLLRNRNI
;
A
#
# COMPACT_ATOMS: atom_id res chain seq x y z
N MET A 1 -34.79 7.92 19.49
CA MET A 1 -33.38 7.67 19.86
C MET A 1 -32.57 8.94 19.58
N SER A 2 -31.37 9.08 20.14
CA SER A 2 -30.47 10.20 19.80
C SER A 2 -29.65 9.80 18.58
N LEU A 3 -29.52 10.70 17.59
CA LEU A 3 -28.73 10.48 16.36
C LEU A 3 -27.31 9.97 16.62
N ILE A 4 -26.70 10.35 17.74
CA ILE A 4 -25.37 9.90 18.15
C ILE A 4 -25.35 8.40 18.48
N LYS A 5 -26.43 7.87 19.05
CA LYS A 5 -26.56 6.43 19.34
C LYS A 5 -26.78 5.64 18.05
N GLU A 6 -27.59 6.16 17.13
CA GLU A 6 -27.84 5.55 15.81
C GLU A 6 -26.58 5.53 14.94
N PHE A 7 -25.80 6.62 14.94
CA PHE A 7 -24.51 6.68 14.25
C PHE A 7 -23.49 5.72 14.84
N LYS A 8 -23.41 5.60 16.17
CA LYS A 8 -22.52 4.64 16.83
C LYS A 8 -22.90 3.20 16.48
N GLU A 9 -24.19 2.87 16.48
CA GLU A 9 -24.66 1.55 16.05
C GLU A 9 -24.38 1.27 14.58
N PHE A 10 -24.50 2.27 13.70
CA PHE A 10 -24.13 2.16 12.29
C PHE A 10 -22.62 1.94 12.10
N ALA A 11 -21.78 2.73 12.77
CA ALA A 11 -20.32 2.66 12.64
C ALA A 11 -19.74 1.36 13.21
N ILE A 12 -20.38 0.79 14.24
CA ILE A 12 -19.98 -0.49 14.85
C ILE A 12 -20.63 -1.68 14.12
N LYS A 13 -21.68 -1.46 13.31
CA LYS A 13 -22.28 -2.53 12.51
C LYS A 13 -21.40 -2.87 11.32
N GLY A 14 -20.86 -4.08 11.35
CA GLY A 14 -20.14 -4.69 10.23
C GLY A 14 -18.73 -4.14 10.03
N ASN A 15 -18.24 -4.21 8.78
CA ASN A 15 -16.85 -3.91 8.42
C ASN A 15 -16.56 -2.42 8.12
N VAL A 16 -17.50 -1.52 8.44
CA VAL A 16 -17.43 -0.11 8.01
C VAL A 16 -16.26 0.63 8.65
N LEU A 17 -16.02 0.39 9.94
CA LEU A 17 -14.90 1.00 10.67
C LEU A 17 -13.54 0.55 10.11
N GLU A 18 -13.36 -0.74 9.86
CA GLU A 18 -12.11 -1.28 9.29
C GLU A 18 -11.88 -0.75 7.87
N LEU A 19 -12.92 -0.70 7.05
CA LEU A 19 -12.85 -0.10 5.72
C LEU A 19 -12.47 1.38 5.77
N ALA A 20 -13.10 2.15 6.67
CA ALA A 20 -12.79 3.57 6.83
C ALA A 20 -11.33 3.78 7.25
N VAL A 21 -10.84 2.99 8.20
CA VAL A 21 -9.43 3.04 8.63
C VAL A 21 -8.51 2.66 7.47
N ALA A 22 -8.82 1.61 6.71
CA ALA A 22 -8.01 1.18 5.57
C ALA A 22 -7.91 2.27 4.49
N VAL A 23 -9.02 2.95 4.17
CA VAL A 23 -9.04 4.06 3.19
C VAL A 23 -8.21 5.25 3.68
N VAL A 24 -8.35 5.64 4.94
CA VAL A 24 -7.60 6.76 5.53
C VAL A 24 -6.11 6.46 5.57
N ILE A 25 -5.72 5.25 6.01
CA ILE A 25 -4.32 4.83 6.01
C ILE A 25 -3.77 4.75 4.59
N GLY A 26 -4.53 4.21 3.63
CA GLY A 26 -4.12 4.15 2.22
C GLY A 26 -3.88 5.54 1.61
N ALA A 27 -4.77 6.50 1.90
CA ALA A 27 -4.61 7.88 1.44
C ALA A 27 -3.39 8.57 2.07
N ALA A 28 -3.17 8.37 3.38
CA ALA A 28 -2.00 8.90 4.07
C ALA A 28 -0.69 8.26 3.56
N PHE A 29 -0.69 6.94 3.36
CA PHE A 29 0.44 6.19 2.83
C PHE A 29 0.81 6.66 1.41
N GLY A 30 -0.19 6.90 0.56
CA GLY A 30 0.03 7.48 -0.77
C GLY A 30 0.80 8.79 -0.71
N LYS A 31 0.48 9.70 0.23
CA LYS A 31 1.22 10.95 0.41
C LYS A 31 2.68 10.75 0.81
N ILE A 32 2.97 9.76 1.67
CA ILE A 32 4.34 9.43 2.07
C ILE A 32 5.14 8.93 0.86
N VAL A 33 4.53 8.07 0.06
CA VAL A 33 5.13 7.57 -1.18
C VAL A 33 5.40 8.70 -2.16
N THR A 34 4.40 9.56 -2.40
CA THR A 34 4.55 10.74 -3.28
C THR A 34 5.70 11.64 -2.80
N ALA A 35 5.77 11.92 -1.49
CA ALA A 35 6.85 12.72 -0.93
C ALA A 35 8.23 12.08 -1.12
N LEU A 36 8.35 10.75 -0.96
CA LEU A 36 9.60 10.03 -1.25
C LEU A 36 10.00 10.16 -2.72
N VAL A 37 9.04 10.02 -3.64
CA VAL A 37 9.31 10.11 -5.08
C VAL A 37 9.75 11.53 -5.44
N GLU A 38 8.94 12.53 -5.08
CA GLU A 38 9.17 13.93 -5.47
C GLU A 38 10.38 14.54 -4.77
N SER A 39 10.60 14.23 -3.48
CA SER A 39 11.62 14.90 -2.67
C SER A 39 12.96 14.17 -2.63
N VAL A 40 13.00 12.87 -2.97
CA VAL A 40 14.22 12.06 -2.88
C VAL A 40 14.57 11.44 -4.22
N ILE A 41 13.65 10.68 -4.83
CA ILE A 41 13.95 9.92 -6.06
C ILE A 41 14.14 10.86 -7.25
N MET A 42 13.22 11.80 -7.48
CA MET A 42 13.27 12.73 -8.61
C MET A 42 14.54 13.61 -8.59
N PRO A 43 14.99 14.19 -7.46
CA PRO A 43 16.28 14.89 -7.40
C PRO A 43 17.49 14.00 -7.71
N ILE A 44 17.49 12.74 -7.26
CA ILE A 44 18.57 11.79 -7.57
C ILE A 44 18.59 11.48 -9.06
N ILE A 45 17.43 11.23 -9.66
CA ILE A 45 17.29 11.04 -11.11
C ILE A 45 17.77 12.29 -11.85
N ALA A 46 17.32 13.47 -11.44
CA ALA A 46 17.74 14.73 -12.02
C ALA A 46 19.27 14.86 -12.01
N LEU A 47 19.92 14.56 -10.88
CA LEU A 47 21.38 14.63 -10.75
C LEU A 47 22.08 13.67 -11.72
N VAL A 48 21.60 12.43 -11.84
CA VAL A 48 22.18 11.41 -12.73
C VAL A 48 21.99 11.76 -14.21
N PHE A 49 20.85 12.34 -14.58
CA PHE A 49 20.49 12.67 -15.96
C PHE A 49 20.79 14.13 -16.35
N GLY A 50 21.65 14.83 -15.60
CA GLY A 50 22.16 16.16 -15.99
C GLY A 50 21.19 17.32 -15.75
N GLY A 51 20.37 17.22 -14.69
CA GLY A 51 19.42 18.24 -14.25
C GLY A 51 18.05 18.19 -14.91
N LYS A 52 17.80 17.22 -15.79
CA LYS A 52 16.52 17.04 -16.47
C LYS A 52 15.75 15.87 -15.87
N THR A 53 14.53 16.14 -15.42
CA THR A 53 13.55 15.13 -15.03
C THR A 53 12.52 14.86 -16.13
N ASP A 54 12.52 15.73 -17.15
CA ASP A 54 11.54 15.69 -18.22
C ASP A 54 12.16 15.05 -19.46
N PHE A 55 11.73 13.82 -19.77
CA PHE A 55 12.32 12.99 -20.82
C PHE A 55 11.53 13.07 -22.13
N ALA A 56 10.22 13.26 -22.03
CA ALA A 56 9.32 13.18 -23.18
C ALA A 56 8.38 14.38 -23.34
N SER A 57 8.20 15.28 -22.35
CA SER A 57 7.12 16.30 -22.43
C SER A 57 7.27 17.32 -23.55
N ASP A 58 8.48 17.51 -24.08
CA ASP A 58 8.74 18.39 -25.23
C ASP A 58 8.20 17.83 -26.56
N TRP A 59 7.78 16.56 -26.58
CA TRP A 59 7.31 15.91 -27.81
C TRP A 59 5.89 16.38 -28.14
N ALA A 60 5.80 17.16 -29.20
CA ALA A 60 4.54 17.63 -29.74
C ALA A 60 4.53 17.47 -31.26
N TYR A 61 3.41 16.99 -31.79
CA TYR A 61 3.17 16.89 -33.23
C TYR A 61 1.86 17.59 -33.55
N MET A 62 1.91 18.59 -34.43
CA MET A 62 0.73 19.31 -34.92
C MET A 62 -0.18 19.84 -33.79
N GLY A 63 0.42 20.35 -32.71
CA GLY A 63 -0.30 20.86 -31.53
C GLY A 63 -0.73 19.80 -30.52
N ILE A 64 -0.58 18.51 -30.83
CA ILE A 64 -0.85 17.40 -29.91
C ILE A 64 0.42 17.13 -29.09
N LYS A 65 0.39 17.46 -27.80
CA LYS A 65 1.48 17.21 -26.83
C LYS A 65 1.43 15.78 -26.28
N TYR A 66 1.60 14.78 -27.15
CA TYR A 66 1.62 13.38 -26.72
C TYR A 66 2.79 13.09 -25.75
N GLY A 67 3.86 13.89 -25.80
CA GLY A 67 4.98 13.82 -24.87
C GLY A 67 4.59 13.81 -23.39
N VAL A 68 3.59 14.62 -23.00
CA VAL A 68 3.09 14.69 -21.62
C VAL A 68 2.45 13.37 -21.19
N PHE A 69 1.78 12.67 -22.11
CA PHE A 69 1.21 11.36 -21.84
C PHE A 69 2.29 10.28 -21.69
N ILE A 70 3.35 10.33 -22.51
CA ILE A 70 4.48 9.40 -22.37
C ILE A 70 5.23 9.68 -21.06
N GLN A 71 5.42 10.95 -20.71
CA GLN A 71 6.04 11.34 -19.45
C GLN A 71 5.24 10.81 -18.25
N SER A 72 3.91 10.88 -18.26
CA SER A 72 3.11 10.34 -17.16
C SER A 72 3.23 8.82 -16.99
N ILE A 73 3.44 8.08 -18.08
CA ILE A 73 3.75 6.65 -18.03
C ILE A 73 5.12 6.42 -17.37
N ILE A 74 6.12 7.23 -17.71
CA ILE A 74 7.46 7.16 -17.10
C ILE A 74 7.37 7.48 -15.61
N ASP A 75 6.67 8.56 -15.22
CA ASP A 75 6.47 8.95 -13.84
C ASP A 75 5.77 7.86 -13.04
N PHE A 76 4.72 7.24 -13.60
CA PHE A 76 4.04 6.11 -12.99
C PHE A 76 4.98 4.92 -12.74
N LEU A 77 5.85 4.61 -13.71
CA LEU A 77 6.83 3.53 -13.58
C LEU A 77 7.87 3.84 -12.49
N ILE A 78 8.32 5.09 -12.40
CA ILE A 78 9.23 5.57 -11.34
C ILE A 78 8.56 5.43 -9.97
N VAL A 79 7.30 5.87 -9.84
CA VAL A 79 6.53 5.72 -8.59
C VAL A 79 6.38 4.25 -8.20
N ALA A 80 6.02 3.38 -9.15
CA ALA A 80 5.88 1.94 -8.91
C ALA A 80 7.19 1.30 -8.41
N ILE A 81 8.32 1.62 -9.06
CA ILE A 81 9.65 1.15 -8.64
C ILE A 81 10.03 1.71 -7.26
N SER A 82 9.71 2.98 -6.99
CA SER A 82 9.97 3.62 -5.71
C SER A 82 9.20 2.95 -4.57
N ILE A 83 7.90 2.65 -4.76
CA ILE A 83 7.09 1.89 -3.80
C ILE A 83 7.72 0.53 -3.53
N PHE A 84 8.10 -0.18 -4.59
CA PHE A 84 8.72 -1.50 -4.47
C PHE A 84 10.03 -1.45 -3.66
N LEU A 85 10.90 -0.48 -3.94
CA LEU A 85 12.13 -0.28 -3.18
C LEU A 85 11.86 0.10 -1.72
N PHE A 86 10.91 0.99 -1.47
CA PHE A 86 10.51 1.38 -0.12
C PHE A 86 10.00 0.17 0.68
N VAL A 87 9.08 -0.61 0.12
CA VAL A 87 8.55 -1.83 0.75
C VAL A 87 9.66 -2.84 0.97
N LYS A 88 10.59 -3.01 0.01
CA LYS A 88 11.74 -3.92 0.15
C LYS A 88 12.68 -3.50 1.28
N VAL A 89 12.98 -2.21 1.40
CA VAL A 89 13.80 -1.67 2.51
C VAL A 89 13.08 -1.83 3.83
N PHE A 90 11.80 -1.47 3.88
CA PHE A 90 10.99 -1.58 5.08
C PHE A 90 10.86 -3.03 5.55
N ASN A 91 10.62 -3.99 4.64
CA ASN A 91 10.58 -5.42 4.96
C ASN A 91 11.95 -5.96 5.39
N LYS A 92 13.04 -5.44 4.83
CA LYS A 92 14.40 -5.81 5.25
C LYS A 92 14.73 -5.30 6.66
N LEU A 93 14.27 -4.10 7.01
CA LEU A 93 14.45 -3.49 8.34
C LEU A 93 13.50 -4.10 9.38
N THR A 94 12.28 -4.46 8.96
CA THR A 94 11.24 -5.08 9.79
C THR A 94 11.35 -6.61 9.78
N ARG A 95 12.56 -7.16 9.61
CA ARG A 95 12.81 -8.61 9.61
C ARG A 95 12.76 -9.24 11.01
N ALA A 96 11.85 -8.77 11.85
CA ALA A 96 11.54 -9.31 13.16
C ALA A 96 10.06 -9.01 13.48
N GLN A 97 9.17 -9.85 12.95
CA GLN A 97 8.19 -10.64 13.72
C GLN A 97 7.53 -11.60 12.71
N PRO A 98 7.60 -12.92 12.91
CA PRO A 98 6.86 -13.88 12.11
C PRO A 98 5.37 -13.66 12.36
N LYS A 99 4.71 -12.90 11.47
CA LYS A 99 3.26 -12.70 11.51
C LYS A 99 2.47 -13.98 11.12
N GLU A 100 3.17 -15.09 10.93
CA GLU A 100 2.63 -16.43 10.69
C GLU A 100 2.25 -17.17 11.99
N GLU A 101 2.74 -16.77 13.16
CA GLU A 101 2.46 -17.48 14.43
C GLU A 101 0.97 -17.50 14.80
N THR A 102 0.17 -16.49 14.44
CA THR A 102 -1.26 -16.47 14.78
C THR A 102 -2.11 -17.36 13.88
N ILE A 103 -1.70 -17.59 12.63
CA ILE A 103 -2.41 -18.49 11.73
C ILE A 103 -2.01 -19.93 12.03
N GLU A 104 -0.72 -20.21 12.25
CA GLU A 104 -0.24 -21.54 12.65
C GLU A 104 -0.74 -21.97 14.02
N ALA A 105 -0.83 -21.09 15.02
CA ALA A 105 -1.37 -21.44 16.33
C ALA A 105 -2.84 -21.84 16.24
N ASN A 106 -3.66 -21.14 15.44
CA ASN A 106 -5.07 -21.49 15.28
C ASN A 106 -5.25 -22.78 14.46
N THR A 107 -4.45 -23.02 13.42
CA THR A 107 -4.53 -24.29 12.65
C THR A 107 -4.02 -25.48 13.47
N ALA A 108 -2.97 -25.29 14.27
CA ALA A 108 -2.48 -26.29 15.22
C ALA A 108 -3.54 -26.63 16.27
N LEU A 109 -4.13 -25.61 16.92
CA LEU A 109 -5.21 -25.79 17.88
C LEU A 109 -6.45 -26.46 17.25
N LEU A 110 -6.83 -26.09 16.02
CA LEU A 110 -7.94 -26.74 15.32
C LEU A 110 -7.64 -28.19 14.96
N THR A 111 -6.37 -28.51 14.69
CA THR A 111 -5.92 -29.89 14.45
C THR A 111 -5.98 -30.71 15.74
N GLU A 112 -5.49 -30.14 16.85
CA GLU A 112 -5.61 -30.74 18.18
C GLU A 112 -7.07 -30.96 18.58
N ILE A 113 -7.95 -29.96 18.38
CA ILE A 113 -9.39 -30.08 18.65
C ILE A 113 -10.01 -31.19 17.80
N ARG A 114 -9.70 -31.28 16.50
CA ARG A 114 -10.17 -32.36 15.62
C ARG A 114 -9.77 -33.73 16.16
N ASP A 115 -8.51 -33.88 16.58
CA ASP A 115 -7.98 -35.15 17.06
C ASP A 115 -8.56 -35.53 18.43
N LEU A 116 -8.79 -34.55 19.30
CA LEU A 116 -9.50 -34.73 20.58
C LEU A 116 -10.97 -35.11 20.39
N LEU A 117 -11.66 -34.52 19.41
CA LEU A 117 -13.04 -34.89 19.06
C LEU A 117 -13.11 -36.31 18.49
N ARG A 118 -12.15 -36.69 17.63
CA ARG A 118 -12.06 -38.04 17.08
C ARG A 118 -11.83 -39.08 18.18
N ASN A 119 -10.99 -38.78 19.16
CA ASN A 119 -10.71 -39.67 20.30
C ASN A 119 -11.89 -39.79 21.27
N ARG A 120 -12.79 -38.79 21.33
CA ARG A 120 -13.98 -38.80 22.19
C ARG A 120 -15.16 -39.59 21.60
N ASN A 121 -15.00 -40.13 20.39
CA ASN A 121 -15.91 -41.07 19.71
C ASN A 121 -17.40 -40.65 19.74
N ILE A 122 -17.65 -39.39 19.36
CA ILE A 122 -18.97 -38.88 18.95
C ILE A 122 -19.04 -38.91 17.43
#